data_AF-A0A2V5Q990-F1
#
_entry.id   AF-A0A2V5Q990-F1
#
_cell.length_a   1.000
_cell.length_b   1.000
_cell.length_c   1.000
_cell.angle_alpha   90.00
_cell.angle_beta   90.00
_cell.angle_gamma   90.00
#
_symmetry.space_group_name_H-M   'P 1'
#
loop_
_entity.id
_entity.type
_entity.pdbx_description
1 polymer ?
#
loop_
_entity_poly.entity_id
_entity_poly.type
_entity_poly.pdbx_seq_one_letter_code
_entity_poly.pdbx_strand_id
1 'polypeptide(L)'
;MVRGFDRTLLVCSESCEAVKKCLTSAGCIVTKVSDGGRAVYKIRRGIFDAVVLVSTGKEMDLVETILNLRDIRPSIQMIVIIDPANTERNAIAAPVIAQAIPTVPVFTLAEFQTHLASIDGEEEQPKETR
;
A
#
# COMPACT_ATOMS: atom_id res chain seq x y z
N MET A 1 13.78 -8.60 -5.26
CA MET A 1 12.77 -7.72 -5.91
C MET A 1 11.43 -8.25 -5.47
N VAL A 2 10.66 -7.43 -4.76
CA VAL A 2 9.42 -7.89 -4.11
C VAL A 2 8.37 -8.22 -5.18
N ARG A 3 8.13 -9.53 -5.40
CA ARG A 3 7.13 -10.01 -6.37
C ARG A 3 5.77 -9.36 -6.08
N GLY A 4 5.18 -8.74 -7.10
CA GLY A 4 3.85 -8.11 -7.01
C GLY A 4 3.85 -6.60 -6.66
N PHE A 5 4.99 -5.99 -6.37
CA PHE A 5 5.11 -4.56 -6.05
C PHE A 5 6.00 -3.76 -7.02
N ASP A 6 6.43 -4.37 -8.13
CA ASP A 6 7.38 -3.79 -9.10
C ASP A 6 7.01 -2.36 -9.50
N ARG A 7 5.75 -2.12 -9.90
CA ARG A 7 5.20 -0.78 -10.16
C ARG A 7 4.10 -0.48 -9.15
N THR A 8 4.45 0.31 -8.14
CA THR A 8 3.55 0.67 -7.05
C THR A 8 3.03 2.09 -7.22
N LEU A 9 1.70 2.25 -7.19
CA LEU A 9 1.05 3.55 -7.08
C LEU A 9 0.90 3.90 -5.59
N LEU A 10 1.57 4.97 -5.15
CA LEU A 10 1.54 5.42 -3.76
C LEU A 10 0.65 6.66 -3.62
N VAL A 11 -0.46 6.51 -2.90
CA VAL A 11 -1.53 7.51 -2.77
C VAL A 11 -1.43 8.25 -1.44
N CYS A 12 -1.61 9.57 -1.46
CA CYS A 12 -1.61 10.47 -0.30
C CYS A 12 -0.32 10.46 0.53
N SER A 13 0.84 10.29 -0.10
CA SER A 13 2.14 10.25 0.60
C SER A 13 2.92 11.57 0.57
N GLU A 14 2.29 12.71 0.28
CA GLU A 14 2.99 14.00 0.17
C GLU A 14 3.81 14.35 1.42
N SER A 15 3.31 13.99 2.61
CA SER A 15 4.01 14.14 3.89
C SER A 15 4.72 12.87 4.38
N CYS A 16 4.57 11.73 3.70
CA CYS A 16 5.01 10.42 4.20
C CYS A 16 6.17 9.86 3.35
N GLU A 17 7.34 10.50 3.43
CA GLU A 17 8.55 10.04 2.72
C GLU A 17 9.06 8.68 3.23
N ALA A 18 8.72 8.30 4.46
CA ALA A 18 9.14 7.03 5.05
C ALA A 18 8.56 5.82 4.29
N VAL A 19 7.29 5.88 3.88
CA VAL A 19 6.65 4.82 3.07
C VAL A 19 7.28 4.72 1.70
N LYS A 20 7.52 5.86 1.05
CA LYS A 20 8.19 5.91 -0.25
C LYS A 20 9.59 5.29 -0.15
N LYS A 21 10.39 5.70 0.84
CA LYS A 21 11.73 5.18 1.08
C LYS A 21 11.68 3.66 1.27
N CYS A 22 10.76 3.16 2.08
CA CYS A 22 10.55 1.73 2.30
C CYS A 22 10.32 0.96 0.98
N LEU A 23 9.38 1.41 0.16
CA LEU A 23 9.08 0.80 -1.14
C LEU A 23 10.28 0.84 -2.09
N THR A 24 10.96 2.00 -2.20
CA THR A 24 12.12 2.13 -3.08
C THR A 24 13.31 1.29 -2.61
N SER A 25 13.51 1.15 -1.29
CA SER A 25 14.54 0.29 -0.72
C SER A 25 14.27 -1.20 -0.99
N ALA A 26 13.01 -1.58 -1.15
CA ALA A 26 12.60 -2.91 -1.58
C ALA A 26 12.66 -3.12 -3.12
N GLY A 27 13.17 -2.14 -3.87
CA GLY A 27 13.32 -2.20 -5.33
C GLY A 27 12.07 -1.84 -6.13
N CYS A 28 11.03 -1.29 -5.49
CA CYS A 28 9.78 -0.91 -6.17
C CYS A 28 9.94 0.40 -6.93
N ILE A 29 9.37 0.48 -8.14
CA ILE A 29 9.20 1.72 -8.91
C ILE A 29 7.93 2.41 -8.40
N VAL A 30 8.12 3.51 -7.66
CA VAL A 30 7.02 4.21 -6.99
C VAL A 30 6.53 5.42 -7.80
N THR A 31 5.24 5.44 -8.12
CA THR A 31 4.54 6.63 -8.65
C THR A 31 3.70 7.27 -7.56
N LYS A 32 3.98 8.53 -7.19
CA LYS A 32 3.22 9.25 -6.16
C LYS A 32 2.01 10.00 -6.75
N VAL A 33 0.90 9.98 -6.03
CA VAL A 33 -0.27 10.84 -6.24
C VAL A 33 -0.78 11.38 -4.90
N SER A 34 -1.43 12.54 -4.94
CA SER A 34 -1.81 13.31 -3.75
C SER A 34 -3.18 12.95 -3.18
N ASP A 35 -4.06 12.35 -3.99
CA ASP A 35 -5.47 12.12 -3.67
C ASP A 35 -6.05 10.94 -4.46
N GLY A 36 -7.23 10.47 -4.04
CA GLY A 36 -7.93 9.35 -4.65
C GLY A 36 -8.36 9.59 -6.10
N GLY A 37 -8.73 10.81 -6.46
CA GLY A 37 -9.11 11.17 -7.84
C GLY A 37 -7.94 11.02 -8.82
N ARG A 38 -6.75 11.48 -8.42
CA ARG A 38 -5.51 11.27 -9.19
C ARG A 38 -5.10 9.80 -9.22
N ALA A 39 -5.35 9.05 -8.14
CA ALA A 39 -5.12 7.60 -8.13
C ALA A 39 -5.99 6.89 -9.17
N VAL A 40 -7.29 7.18 -9.19
CA VAL A 40 -8.25 6.69 -10.18
C VAL A 40 -7.84 7.07 -11.60
N TYR A 41 -7.42 8.32 -11.82
CA TYR A 41 -6.94 8.75 -13.13
C TYR A 41 -5.72 7.96 -13.61
N LYS A 42 -4.73 7.73 -12.71
CA LYS A 42 -3.51 6.98 -13.04
C LYS A 42 -3.79 5.51 -13.27
N ILE A 43 -4.61 4.87 -12.44
CA ILE A 43 -4.87 3.42 -12.54
C ILE A 43 -5.54 3.05 -13.87
N ARG A 44 -6.35 3.95 -14.44
CA ARG A 44 -7.00 3.77 -15.76
C ARG A 44 -6.02 3.80 -16.93
N ARG A 45 -4.87 4.47 -16.79
CA ARG A 45 -3.94 4.76 -17.90
C ARG A 45 -2.57 4.13 -17.75
N GLY A 46 -2.21 3.68 -16.56
CA GLY A 46 -0.90 3.09 -16.25
C GLY A 46 -0.96 1.59 -16.04
N ILE A 47 0.21 0.96 -15.93
CA ILE A 47 0.36 -0.42 -15.49
C ILE A 47 0.96 -0.36 -14.09
N PHE A 48 0.19 -0.83 -13.12
CA PHE A 48 0.55 -0.95 -11.72
C PHE A 48 0.20 -2.34 -11.22
N ASP A 49 1.10 -2.90 -10.43
CA ASP A 49 0.97 -4.21 -9.81
C ASP A 49 0.28 -4.08 -8.44
N ALA A 50 0.57 -2.97 -7.75
CA ALA A 50 0.02 -2.66 -6.44
C ALA A 50 -0.35 -1.18 -6.27
N VAL A 51 -1.29 -0.93 -5.36
CA VAL A 51 -1.63 0.38 -4.82
C VAL A 51 -1.41 0.38 -3.32
N VAL A 52 -0.68 1.38 -2.84
CA VAL A 52 -0.46 1.63 -1.43
C VAL A 52 -1.15 2.95 -1.08
N LEU A 53 -2.16 2.90 -0.21
CA LEU A 53 -2.90 4.08 0.25
C LEU A 53 -2.41 4.49 1.63
N VAL A 54 -1.99 5.74 1.80
CA VAL A 54 -1.58 6.25 3.11
C VAL A 54 -2.76 6.93 3.80
N SER A 55 -3.20 6.37 4.93
CA SER A 55 -4.17 7.00 5.83
C SER A 55 -3.49 8.08 6.66
N THR A 56 -3.65 9.33 6.24
CA THR A 56 -3.05 10.51 6.89
C THR A 56 -3.96 11.15 7.94
N GLY A 57 -5.22 10.70 8.04
CA GLY A 57 -6.26 11.35 8.84
C GLY A 57 -6.76 12.69 8.25
N LYS A 58 -6.46 12.96 6.97
CA LYS A 58 -6.94 14.12 6.20
C LYS A 58 -7.99 13.70 5.16
N GLU A 59 -8.45 14.66 4.35
CA GLU A 59 -9.59 14.64 3.40
C GLU A 59 -9.74 13.44 2.43
N MET A 60 -8.83 12.47 2.34
CA MET A 60 -9.04 11.33 1.45
C MET A 60 -10.09 10.38 2.04
N ASP A 61 -11.20 10.20 1.31
CA ASP A 61 -12.11 9.09 1.55
C ASP A 61 -11.44 7.77 1.07
N LEU A 62 -10.89 7.04 2.04
CA LEU A 62 -10.23 5.76 1.84
C LEU A 62 -11.18 4.70 1.26
N VAL A 63 -12.41 4.66 1.74
CA VAL A 63 -13.40 3.66 1.35
C VAL A 63 -13.81 3.90 -0.09
N GLU A 64 -14.20 5.13 -0.42
CA GLU A 64 -14.56 5.52 -1.79
C GLU A 64 -13.41 5.27 -2.77
N THR A 65 -12.18 5.65 -2.38
CA THR A 65 -11.00 5.44 -3.23
C THR A 65 -10.77 3.96 -3.49
N ILE A 66 -10.84 3.10 -2.47
CA ILE A 66 -10.64 1.66 -2.63
C ILE A 66 -11.72 1.03 -3.51
N LEU A 67 -12.98 1.40 -3.32
CA LEU A 67 -14.08 0.91 -4.17
C LEU A 67 -13.87 1.30 -5.64
N ASN A 68 -13.57 2.57 -5.90
CA ASN A 68 -13.30 3.06 -7.25
C ASN A 68 -12.10 2.35 -7.91
N LEU A 69 -11.01 2.13 -7.17
CA LEU A 69 -9.85 1.41 -7.68
C LEU A 69 -10.18 -0.05 -8.01
N ARG A 70 -10.95 -0.71 -7.15
CA ARG A 70 -11.38 -2.11 -7.34
C ARG A 70 -12.31 -2.27 -8.53
N ASP A 71 -13.21 -1.32 -8.76
CA ASP A 71 -14.10 -1.32 -9.93
C ASP A 71 -13.32 -1.21 -11.24
N ILE A 72 -12.18 -0.50 -11.23
CA ILE A 72 -11.34 -0.33 -12.42
C ILE A 72 -10.39 -1.52 -12.60
N ARG A 73 -9.82 -2.04 -11.52
CA ARG A 73 -8.92 -3.20 -11.53
C ARG A 73 -9.24 -4.13 -10.35
N PRO A 74 -10.15 -5.10 -10.52
CA PRO A 74 -10.59 -5.97 -9.42
C PRO A 74 -9.47 -6.83 -8.81
N SER A 75 -8.43 -7.14 -9.61
CA SER A 75 -7.32 -8.00 -9.21
C SER A 75 -6.08 -7.23 -8.72
N ILE A 76 -6.13 -5.90 -8.63
CA ILE A 76 -4.95 -5.15 -8.20
C ILE A 76 -4.71 -5.35 -6.71
N GLN A 77 -3.44 -5.56 -6.34
CA GLN A 77 -3.07 -5.66 -4.94
C GLN A 77 -3.24 -4.27 -4.29
N MET A 78 -3.95 -4.22 -3.17
CA MET A 78 -4.18 -2.98 -2.43
C MET A 78 -3.73 -3.16 -0.99
N ILE A 79 -3.07 -2.15 -0.44
CA ILE A 79 -2.64 -2.08 0.95
C ILE A 79 -2.93 -0.69 1.49
N VAL A 80 -3.41 -0.62 2.73
CA VAL A 80 -3.50 0.64 3.48
C VAL A 80 -2.35 0.71 4.48
N ILE A 81 -1.63 1.83 4.48
CA ILE A 81 -0.62 2.15 5.48
C ILE A 81 -1.12 3.29 6.35
N ILE A 82 -1.02 3.09 7.65
CA ILE A 82 -1.32 4.09 8.65
C ILE A 82 -0.13 5.05 8.77
N ASP A 83 -0.35 6.36 8.58
CA ASP A 83 0.72 7.36 8.59
C ASP A 83 1.45 7.39 9.96
N PRO A 84 2.76 7.10 10.02
CA PRO A 84 3.51 7.12 11.28
C PRO A 84 3.60 8.53 11.90
N ALA A 85 3.33 9.60 11.15
CA ALA A 85 3.39 10.97 11.66
C ALA A 85 2.20 11.36 12.55
N ASN A 86 1.12 10.56 12.58
CA ASN A 86 -0.14 10.91 13.25
C ASN A 86 -0.63 9.80 14.21
N THR A 87 0.31 9.17 14.91
CA THR A 87 0.18 7.90 15.64
C THR A 87 -1.00 7.81 16.61
N GLU A 88 -1.33 8.90 17.31
CA GLU A 88 -2.42 8.90 18.32
C GLU A 88 -3.81 8.81 17.69
N ARG A 89 -4.11 9.63 16.67
CA ARG A 89 -5.38 9.54 15.92
C ARG A 89 -5.47 8.24 15.13
N ASN A 90 -4.31 7.74 14.72
CA ASN A 90 -4.16 6.58 13.87
C ASN A 90 -4.31 5.24 14.59
N ALA A 91 -3.97 5.16 15.88
CA ALA A 91 -4.19 3.97 16.71
C ALA A 91 -5.69 3.61 16.81
N ILE A 92 -6.57 4.63 16.80
CA ILE A 92 -8.03 4.45 16.79
C ILE A 92 -8.55 4.23 15.36
N ALA A 93 -7.93 4.87 14.36
CA ALA A 93 -8.37 4.75 12.96
C ALA A 93 -8.07 3.38 12.35
N ALA A 94 -6.96 2.74 12.69
CA ALA A 94 -6.56 1.45 12.13
C ALA A 94 -7.63 0.34 12.28
N PRO A 95 -8.18 0.05 13.48
CA PRO A 95 -9.23 -0.96 13.63
C PRO A 95 -10.53 -0.55 12.93
N VAL A 96 -10.86 0.75 12.87
CA VAL A 96 -12.06 1.25 12.17
C VAL A 96 -11.93 1.05 10.66
N ILE A 97 -10.77 1.37 10.09
CA ILE A 97 -10.49 1.18 8.65
C ILE A 97 -10.51 -0.31 8.31
N ALA A 98 -9.89 -1.15 9.14
CA ALA A 98 -9.90 -2.60 8.94
C ALA A 98 -11.32 -3.19 8.97
N GLN A 99 -12.20 -2.66 9.84
CA GLN A 99 -13.60 -3.07 9.88
C GLN A 99 -14.39 -2.59 8.66
N ALA A 100 -14.14 -1.36 8.19
CA ALA A 100 -14.83 -0.80 7.03
C ALA A 100 -14.43 -1.47 5.71
N ILE A 101 -13.19 -1.97 5.61
CA ILE A 101 -12.62 -2.54 4.38
C ILE A 101 -11.93 -3.87 4.68
N PRO A 102 -12.67 -4.92 5.07
CA PRO A 102 -12.09 -6.15 5.61
C PRO A 102 -11.25 -6.94 4.61
N THR A 103 -11.38 -6.66 3.31
CA THR A 103 -10.64 -7.35 2.25
C THR A 103 -9.29 -6.73 1.92
N VAL A 104 -8.98 -5.55 2.48
CA VAL A 104 -7.72 -4.83 2.18
C VAL A 104 -6.85 -4.84 3.44
N PRO A 105 -5.63 -5.39 3.38
CA PRO A 105 -4.70 -5.36 4.51
C PRO A 105 -4.39 -3.95 4.96
N VAL A 106 -4.41 -3.74 6.28
CA VAL A 106 -4.04 -2.47 6.93
C VAL A 106 -2.78 -2.71 7.76
N PHE A 107 -1.76 -1.89 7.56
CA PHE A 107 -0.48 -2.01 8.26
C PHE A 107 -0.04 -0.66 8.85
N THR A 108 0.67 -0.72 9.97
CA THR A 108 1.63 0.31 10.35
C THR A 108 2.85 0.27 9.43
N LEU A 109 3.66 1.34 9.43
CA LEU A 109 4.91 1.33 8.65
C LEU A 109 5.84 0.17 9.04
N ALA A 110 5.94 -0.17 10.33
CA ALA A 110 6.81 -1.23 10.83
C ALA A 110 6.33 -2.63 10.40
N GLU A 111 5.01 -2.88 10.44
CA GLU A 111 4.42 -4.12 9.94
C GLU A 111 4.61 -4.25 8.43
N PHE A 112 4.45 -3.14 7.70
CA PHE A 112 4.66 -3.13 6.25
C PHE A 112 6.12 -3.41 5.88
N GLN A 113 7.09 -2.88 6.62
CA GLN A 113 8.51 -3.20 6.44
C GLN A 113 8.78 -4.69 6.64
N THR A 114 8.24 -5.27 7.71
CA THR A 114 8.36 -6.72 7.99
C THR A 114 7.74 -7.53 6.86
N HIS A 115 6.56 -7.13 6.38
CA HIS A 115 5.86 -7.81 5.31
C HIS A 115 6.65 -7.81 3.99
N LEU A 116 7.22 -6.66 3.59
CA LEU A 116 8.05 -6.58 2.39
C LEU A 116 9.32 -7.44 2.50
N ALA A 117 9.95 -7.48 3.67
CA ALA A 117 11.12 -8.31 3.91
C ALA A 117 10.79 -9.81 3.83
N SER A 118 9.61 -10.23 4.31
CA SER A 118 9.16 -11.62 4.19
C SER A 118 8.90 -12.03 2.74
N ILE A 119 8.38 -11.13 1.90
CA ILE A 119 8.11 -11.43 0.48
C ILE A 119 9.42 -11.49 -0.33
N ASP A 120 10.44 -10.71 0.04
CA ASP A 120 11.76 -10.78 -0.60
C ASP A 120 12.56 -12.03 -0.17
N GLY A 121 12.21 -12.64 0.97
CA GLY A 121 12.89 -13.79 1.57
C GLY A 121 12.35 -15.19 1.20
N GLU A 122 11.35 -15.31 0.32
CA GLU A 122 10.83 -16.61 -0.16
C GLU A 122 11.66 -17.23 -1.33
N GLU A 123 12.96 -16.99 -1.38
CA GLU A 123 13.89 -17.79 -2.20
C GLU A 123 14.80 -18.64 -1.30
N GLU A 124 14.84 -19.95 -1.63
CA GLU A 124 15.61 -21.07 -1.05
C GLU A 124 15.06 -21.79 0.20
N GLN A 125 14.08 -22.69 -0.02
CA GLN A 125 14.22 -24.03 0.55
C GLN A 125 14.91 -24.94 -0.47
N PRO A 126 16.10 -25.49 -0.19
CA PRO A 126 16.66 -26.57 -1.00
C PRO A 126 15.73 -27.77 -0.88
N LYS A 127 15.28 -28.30 -2.02
CA LYS A 127 14.73 -29.65 -2.09
C LYS A 127 15.82 -30.61 -1.66
N GLU A 128 15.79 -31.02 -0.39
CA GLU A 128 16.64 -32.10 0.09
C GLU A 128 16.22 -33.37 -0.64
N THR A 129 17.06 -33.75 -1.59
CA THR A 129 16.95 -35.01 -2.31
C THR A 129 17.65 -36.06 -1.45
N ARG A 130 16.87 -36.96 -0.83
CA ARG A 130 17.25 -38.37 -0.60
C ARG A 130 16.09 -39.17 -0.05
#